data_AF-A0A9D1XR25-F1
#
_entry.id   AF-A0A9D1XR25-F1
#
_cell.length_a   1.000
_cell.length_b   1.000
_cell.length_c   1.000
_cell.angle_alpha   90.00
_cell.angle_beta   90.00
_cell.angle_gamma   90.00
#
_symmetry.space_group_name_H-M   'P 1'
#
loop_
_entity.id
_entity.type
_entity.pdbx_description
1 polymer ?
#
loop_
_entity_poly.entity_id
_entity_poly.type
_entity_poly.pdbx_seq_one_letter_code
_entity_poly.pdbx_strand_id
1 'polypeptide(L)' 'MSQEKFLKYLDNGTDLLIYPNIPDDVINELRKNFQLHIDEVILYVRDTSFWDERNQGTVVTDWGITCIPDNDSPEE' A
#
# COMPACT_ATOMS: atom_id res chain seq x y z
N MET A 1 -12.50 11.64 20.18
CA MET A 1 -11.97 11.78 18.81
C MET A 1 -12.73 10.78 17.95
N SER A 2 -13.30 11.14 16.80
CA SER A 2 -14.00 10.16 15.96
C SER A 2 -12.99 9.19 15.32
N GLN A 3 -13.42 7.96 15.04
CA GLN A 3 -12.57 6.91 14.45
C GLN A 3 -11.98 7.33 13.09
N GLU A 4 -12.77 7.99 12.25
CA GLU A 4 -12.33 8.57 10.98
C GLU A 4 -11.19 9.58 11.17
N LYS A 5 -11.27 10.41 12.22
CA LYS A 5 -10.25 11.41 12.51
C LYS A 5 -8.94 10.76 12.97
N PHE A 6 -8.99 9.60 13.62
CA PHE A 6 -7.80 8.85 14.02
C PHE A 6 -7.10 8.20 12.83
N LEU A 7 -7.84 7.55 11.92
CA LEU A 7 -7.28 6.91 10.72
C LEU A 7 -6.55 7.92 9.83
N LYS A 8 -7.07 9.14 9.71
CA LYS A 8 -6.44 10.22 8.95
C LYS A 8 -5.05 10.65 9.49
N TYR A 9 -4.75 10.43 10.78
CA TYR A 9 -3.43 10.75 11.33
C TYR A 9 -2.42 9.62 11.19
N LEU A 10 -2.88 8.41 10.86
CA LEU A 10 -2.00 7.27 10.59
C LEU A 10 -1.56 7.24 9.13
N ASP A 11 -2.37 7.82 8.24
CA ASP A 11 -2.03 8.05 6.84
C ASP A 11 -1.18 9.33 6.71
N ASN A 12 -0.05 9.28 6.00
CA ASN A 12 0.80 10.45 5.77
C ASN A 12 0.66 11.04 4.36
N GLY A 13 -0.20 10.48 3.52
CA GLY A 13 -0.51 10.93 2.18
C GLY A 13 0.59 10.68 1.14
N THR A 14 1.66 9.98 1.50
CA THR A 14 2.77 9.68 0.59
C THR A 14 3.00 8.17 0.53
N ASP A 15 3.64 7.60 1.55
CA ASP A 15 4.17 6.24 1.55
C ASP A 15 3.54 5.35 2.64
N LEU A 16 2.59 5.90 3.42
CA LEU A 16 1.76 5.19 4.39
C LEU A 16 0.30 5.55 4.14
N LEU A 17 -0.46 4.62 3.56
CA LEU A 17 -1.85 4.84 3.15
C LEU A 17 -2.78 3.82 3.81
N ILE A 18 -3.97 4.27 4.23
CA ILE A 18 -4.90 3.44 5.01
C ILE A 18 -6.33 3.56 4.47
N TYR A 19 -7.00 2.42 4.32
CA TYR A 19 -8.41 2.34 3.95
C TYR A 19 -9.30 3.18 4.90
N PRO A 20 -10.35 3.87 4.38
CA PRO A 20 -10.80 3.92 2.99
C PRO A 20 -10.16 5.05 2.17
N ASN A 21 -9.12 5.71 2.67
CA ASN A 21 -8.60 6.96 2.08
C ASN A 21 -7.50 6.74 1.04
N ILE A 22 -7.36 5.53 0.51
CA ILE A 22 -6.35 5.20 -0.50
C ILE A 22 -6.87 5.64 -1.87
N PRO A 23 -6.13 6.48 -2.63
CA PRO A 23 -6.56 6.92 -3.96
C PRO A 23 -6.71 5.76 -4.96
N ASP A 24 -7.68 5.86 -5.87
CA ASP A 24 -7.98 4.81 -6.86
C ASP A 24 -6.82 4.53 -7.83
N ASP A 25 -6.07 5.58 -8.22
CA ASP A 25 -4.87 5.46 -9.04
C ASP A 25 -3.78 4.65 -8.33
N VAL A 26 -3.55 4.93 -7.04
CA VAL A 26 -2.61 4.15 -6.21
C VAL A 26 -3.08 2.70 -6.05
N ILE A 27 -4.38 2.46 -5.85
CA ILE A 27 -4.94 1.10 -5.79
C ILE A 27 -4.63 0.33 -7.08
N ASN A 28 -4.80 0.95 -8.24
CA ASN A 28 -4.55 0.31 -9.53
C ASN A 28 -3.06 -0.03 -9.74
N GLU A 29 -2.15 0.87 -9.34
CA GLU A 29 -0.71 0.63 -9.40
C GLU A 29 -0.29 -0.52 -8.48
N LEU A 30 -0.76 -0.51 -7.23
CA LEU A 30 -0.46 -1.57 -6.26
C LEU A 30 -0.99 -2.92 -6.73
N ARG A 31 -2.22 -3.01 -7.27
CA ARG A 31 -2.75 -4.26 -7.81
C ARG A 31 -1.85 -4.83 -8.91
N LYS A 32 -1.40 -3.97 -9.82
CA LYS A 32 -0.52 -4.37 -10.93
C LYS A 32 0.85 -4.83 -10.42
N ASN A 33 1.47 -4.05 -9.53
CA ASN A 33 2.85 -4.27 -9.10
C ASN A 33 2.97 -5.43 -8.09
N PHE A 34 2.03 -5.55 -7.15
CA PHE A 34 1.99 -6.61 -6.13
C PHE A 34 1.19 -7.85 -6.56
N GLN A 35 0.68 -7.87 -7.79
CA GLN A 35 -0.09 -8.99 -8.38
C GLN A 35 -1.33 -9.35 -7.54
N LEU A 36 -2.01 -8.34 -7.00
CA LEU A 36 -3.20 -8.53 -6.16
C LEU A 36 -4.42 -8.83 -7.03
N HIS A 37 -5.29 -9.72 -6.56
CA HIS A 37 -6.54 -10.04 -7.25
C HIS A 37 -7.49 -8.84 -7.25
N ILE A 38 -8.31 -8.67 -8.28
CA ILE A 38 -9.20 -7.49 -8.43
C ILE A 38 -10.24 -7.36 -7.29
N ASP A 39 -10.64 -8.50 -6.71
CA ASP A 39 -11.61 -8.55 -5.61
C ASP A 39 -10.99 -8.34 -4.22
N GLU A 40 -9.66 -8.28 -4.10
CA GLU A 40 -9.00 -7.97 -2.83
C GLU A 40 -9.25 -6.52 -2.42
N VAL A 41 -9.53 -6.29 -1.14
CA VAL A 41 -9.64 -4.95 -0.55
C VAL A 41 -8.31 -4.60 0.10
N ILE A 42 -7.65 -3.56 -0.41
CA ILE A 42 -6.42 -3.04 0.19
C ILE A 42 -6.77 -2.28 1.47
N LEU A 43 -6.19 -2.70 2.60
CA LEU A 43 -6.45 -2.14 3.93
C LEU A 43 -5.33 -1.20 4.39
N TYR A 44 -4.09 -1.55 4.04
CA TYR A 44 -2.89 -0.84 4.47
C TYR A 44 -1.80 -0.93 3.41
N VAL A 45 -1.10 0.17 3.21
CA VAL A 45 0.07 0.26 2.31
C VAL A 45 1.20 0.92 3.06
N ARG A 46 2.36 0.27 3.03
CA ARG A 46 3.66 0.90 3.32
C ARG A 46 4.51 0.79 2.08
N ASP A 47 4.59 1.86 1.31
CA ASP A 47 5.50 1.93 0.17
C ASP A 47 6.92 2.25 0.66
N THR A 48 7.91 1.54 0.12
CA THR A 48 9.33 1.81 0.38
C THR A 48 10.13 2.03 -0.90
N SER A 49 9.45 2.13 -2.05
CA SER A 49 10.07 2.42 -3.34
C SER A 49 10.59 3.86 -3.43
N PHE A 50 11.56 4.08 -4.30
CA PHE A 50 11.98 5.43 -4.64
C PHE A 50 10.88 6.15 -5.42
N TRP A 51 10.66 7.42 -5.10
CA TRP A 51 9.73 8.30 -5.84
C TRP A 51 8.28 7.80 -5.94
N ASP A 52 7.81 7.05 -4.94
CA ASP A 52 6.44 6.52 -4.90
C ASP A 52 6.10 5.65 -6.13
N GLU A 53 7.04 4.86 -6.65
CA GLU A 53 6.82 3.94 -7.78
C GLU A 53 5.85 2.79 -7.47
N ARG A 54 5.45 2.62 -6.19
CA ARG A 54 4.49 1.62 -5.73
C ARG A 54 4.87 0.18 -6.11
N ASN A 55 6.16 -0.11 -6.23
CA ASN A 55 6.69 -1.40 -6.67
C ASN A 55 7.52 -2.12 -5.60
N GLN A 56 7.55 -1.58 -4.38
CA GLN A 56 8.30 -2.08 -3.23
C GLN A 56 7.54 -1.76 -1.93
N GLY A 57 7.72 -2.56 -0.90
CA GLY A 57 7.14 -2.36 0.42
C GLY A 57 6.15 -3.43 0.82
N THR A 58 5.18 -3.09 1.68
CA THR A 58 4.21 -4.02 2.26
C THR A 58 2.78 -3.57 1.99
N VAL A 59 1.96 -4.49 1.51
CA VAL A 59 0.51 -4.30 1.33
C VAL A 59 -0.23 -5.35 2.15
N VAL A 60 -1.21 -4.90 2.95
CA VAL A 60 -2.14 -5.78 3.66
C VAL A 60 -3.50 -5.67 3.01
N THR A 61 -4.06 -6.82 2.65
CA THR A 61 -5.42 -6.95 2.10
C THR A 61 -6.29 -7.76 3.06
N ASP A 62 -7.57 -7.86 2.74
CA ASP A 62 -8.50 -8.76 3.42
C ASP A 62 -8.20 -10.25 3.14
N TRP A 63 -7.36 -10.56 2.14
CA TRP A 63 -6.96 -11.93 1.80
C TRP A 63 -5.59 -12.31 2.38
N GLY A 64 -4.72 -11.35 2.67
CA GLY A 64 -3.40 -11.64 3.23
C GLY A 64 -2.44 -10.45 3.29
N ILE A 65 -1.15 -10.76 3.37
CA ILE A 65 -0.05 -9.79 3.41
C ILE A 65 0.90 -10.12 2.26
N THR A 66 1.23 -9.13 1.44
CA THR A 66 2.22 -9.23 0.36
C THR A 66 3.34 -8.22 0.62
N CYS A 67 4.59 -8.65 0.47
CA CYS A 67 5.77 -7.81 0.65
C CYS A 67 6.74 -7.99 -0.53
N ILE A 68 7.19 -6.87 -1.10
CA ILE A 68 8.29 -6.80 -2.06
C ILE A 68 9.43 -6.06 -1.34
N PRO A 69 10.52 -6.74 -0.91
CA PRO A 69 11.48 -6.17 0.05
C PRO A 69 12.27 -4.98 -0.51
N ASP A 70 13.19 -5.22 -1.43
CA ASP A 70 13.97 -4.25 -2.18
C ASP A 70 14.12 -4.82 -3.59
N ASN A 71 13.67 -4.07 -4.59
CA ASN A 71 13.70 -4.50 -5.98
C ASN A 71 14.89 -3.90 -6.77
N ASP A 72 15.62 -2.95 -6.18
CA ASP A 72 16.85 -2.39 -6.72
C ASP A 72 18.05 -3.29 -6.38
N SER A 73 18.00 -4.02 -5.25
CA SER A 73 19.02 -4.99 -4.82
C SER A 73 18.44 -6.37 -4.46
N PRO A 74 17.93 -7.15 -5.44
CA PRO A 74 17.23 -8.42 -5.19
C PRO A 74 18.12 -9.57 -4.65
N GLU A 75 19.44 -9.36 -4.50
CA GLU A 75 20.42 -10.36 -4.07
C GLU A 75 20.95 -10.16 -2.62
N GLU A 76 20.43 -9.19 -1.85
CA GLU A 76 20.75 -9.03 -0.42
C GLU A 76 19.85 -9.87 0.52
#